data_AF-A0A349QSC7-F1
#
_entry.id   AF-A0A349QSC7-F1
#
_cell.length_a   1.000
_cell.length_b   1.000
_cell.length_c   1.000
_cell.angle_alpha   90.00
_cell.angle_beta   90.00
_cell.angle_gamma   90.00
#
_symmetry.space_group_name_H-M   'P 1'
#
loop_
_entity.id
_entity.type
_entity.pdbx_description
1 polymer ?
#
loop_
_entity_poly.entity_id
_entity_poly.type
_entity_poly.pdbx_seq_one_letter_code
_entity_poly.pdbx_strand_id
1 'polypeptide(L)'
;MDYDKLRKLNDDIFENSVQLTRKQMQIVDSIDRSVGICEQNKDIVENIERSFLEKTKLEKKDIPFLLMATALQTVRWFLMPSLDLDFSQISKADRLEACEVKKTGELKGKSSGQCYEKPKINKYKQENIEKYELEADEYRKKLKKQSKYEYLSWIEILFHAVPYDVMEGSENILIKRKNVVGKTTFISPIGKRLYGKNHHVATLGHDPILGWIFGTMNIASARVTFCDLQTYPVKQSIQLDKWNQSIDYMNPSSVTEMLEYCIKSFQEDSKRLPAAVARQAMHLKSDKYTKDGLPIPLLSPDLAQKLIDKGWNSNEAERLLKKGAKNIGIISSQIIIAELINMIIRSLYLMLNYSEKISFSKVKIEKILKVSSIIAESSNVGVVVATRNISRLDIGGLISMVHQIALDARIKAEIEMEFINNEFGNILMEDI
;
A
#
# COMPACT_ATOMS: atom_id res chain seq x y z
N MET A 1 -60.13 -69.44 34.42
CA MET A 1 -60.16 -68.30 33.48
C MET A 1 -61.55 -68.24 32.88
N ASP A 2 -62.20 -67.09 32.95
CA ASP A 2 -63.59 -66.88 32.53
C ASP A 2 -63.71 -66.89 30.99
N TYR A 3 -64.72 -67.56 30.44
CA TYR A 3 -64.91 -67.74 28.99
C TYR A 3 -65.06 -66.39 28.27
N ASP A 4 -65.74 -65.43 28.89
CA ASP A 4 -65.93 -64.09 28.32
C ASP A 4 -64.61 -63.28 28.27
N LYS A 5 -63.67 -63.54 29.19
CA LYS A 5 -62.33 -62.94 29.15
C LYS A 5 -61.47 -63.53 28.03
N LEU A 6 -61.58 -64.83 27.79
CA LEU A 6 -60.92 -65.51 26.68
C LEU A 6 -61.43 -65.00 25.32
N ARG A 7 -62.74 -64.80 25.20
CA ARG A 7 -63.36 -64.27 23.99
C ARG A 7 -62.87 -62.85 23.67
N LYS A 8 -62.89 -61.94 24.66
CA LYS A 8 -62.35 -60.58 24.51
C LYS A 8 -60.87 -60.57 24.11
N LEU A 9 -60.05 -61.40 24.76
CA LEU A 9 -58.63 -61.51 24.41
C LEU A 9 -58.43 -61.98 22.96
N ASN A 10 -59.22 -62.94 22.50
CA ASN A 10 -59.16 -63.41 21.12
C ASN A 10 -59.61 -62.34 20.12
N ASP A 11 -60.65 -61.57 20.45
CA ASP A 11 -61.13 -60.46 19.62
C ASP A 11 -60.08 -59.33 19.56
N ASP A 12 -59.43 -58.98 20.67
CA ASP A 12 -58.33 -58.00 20.73
C ASP A 12 -57.10 -58.46 19.92
N ILE A 13 -56.74 -59.75 20.01
CA ILE A 13 -55.65 -60.33 19.21
C ILE A 13 -56.00 -60.27 17.72
N PHE A 14 -57.25 -60.57 17.37
CA PHE A 14 -57.73 -60.49 15.99
C PHE A 14 -57.68 -59.05 15.46
N GLU A 15 -58.21 -58.07 16.19
CA GLU A 15 -58.13 -56.66 15.79
C GLU A 15 -56.69 -56.17 15.61
N ASN A 16 -55.80 -56.52 16.55
CA ASN A 16 -54.38 -56.19 16.44
C ASN A 16 -53.74 -56.85 15.21
N SER A 17 -54.06 -58.11 14.91
CA SER A 17 -53.56 -58.81 13.73
C SER A 17 -54.03 -58.17 12.43
N VAL A 18 -55.27 -57.68 12.38
CA VAL A 18 -55.83 -56.95 11.23
C VAL A 18 -55.14 -55.60 11.07
N GLN A 19 -54.92 -54.86 12.17
CA GLN A 19 -54.17 -53.60 12.13
C GLN A 19 -52.72 -53.79 11.70
N LEU A 20 -52.04 -54.84 12.18
CA LEU A 20 -50.69 -55.21 11.77
C LEU A 20 -50.63 -55.53 10.28
N THR A 21 -51.60 -56.30 9.77
CA THR A 21 -51.69 -56.64 8.34
C THR A 21 -51.88 -55.39 7.49
N ARG A 22 -52.72 -54.44 7.92
CA ARG A 22 -52.88 -53.15 7.23
C ARG A 22 -51.58 -52.34 7.21
N LYS A 23 -50.85 -52.26 8.32
CA LYS A 23 -49.55 -51.57 8.37
C LYS A 23 -48.51 -52.24 7.47
N GLN A 24 -48.48 -53.57 7.44
CA GLN A 24 -47.60 -54.33 6.54
C GLN A 24 -47.90 -54.03 5.08
N MET A 25 -49.19 -53.95 4.71
CA MET A 25 -49.61 -53.62 3.35
C MET A 25 -49.17 -52.21 2.94
N GLN A 26 -49.33 -51.22 3.83
CA GLN A 26 -48.83 -49.85 3.62
C GLN A 26 -47.31 -49.78 3.43
N ILE A 27 -46.55 -50.62 4.13
CA ILE A 27 -45.10 -50.70 3.98
C ILE A 27 -44.72 -51.30 2.63
N VAL A 28 -45.40 -52.37 2.20
CA VAL A 28 -45.17 -53.00 0.89
C VAL A 28 -45.46 -52.01 -0.23
N ASP A 29 -46.60 -51.32 -0.19
CA ASP A 29 -46.96 -50.30 -1.18
C ASP A 29 -45.91 -49.16 -1.25
N SER A 30 -45.37 -48.76 -0.10
CA SER A 30 -44.30 -47.75 0.00
C SER A 30 -42.96 -48.25 -0.60
N ILE A 31 -42.63 -49.52 -0.40
CA ILE A 31 -41.43 -50.15 -0.98
C ILE A 31 -41.56 -50.25 -2.50
N ASP A 32 -42.68 -50.75 -3.01
CA ASP A 32 -42.92 -50.87 -4.45
C ASP A 32 -42.89 -49.49 -5.13
N ARG A 33 -43.42 -48.45 -4.48
CA ARG A 33 -43.28 -47.05 -4.93
C ARG A 33 -41.81 -46.63 -4.99
N SER A 34 -41.05 -46.87 -3.92
CA SER A 34 -39.64 -46.47 -3.85
C SER A 34 -38.81 -47.14 -4.94
N VAL A 35 -39.11 -48.41 -5.25
CA VAL A 35 -38.50 -49.15 -6.37
C VAL A 35 -38.87 -48.51 -7.71
N GLY A 36 -40.14 -48.20 -7.95
CA GLY A 36 -40.58 -47.52 -9.18
C GLY A 36 -39.92 -46.14 -9.39
N ILE A 37 -39.74 -45.36 -8.32
CA ILE A 37 -39.00 -44.09 -8.37
C ILE A 37 -37.52 -44.32 -8.70
N CYS A 38 -36.89 -45.34 -8.13
CA CYS A 38 -35.50 -45.68 -8.44
C CYS A 38 -35.32 -46.10 -9.91
N GLU A 39 -36.28 -46.84 -10.47
CA GLU A 39 -36.30 -47.25 -11.87
C GLU A 39 -36.48 -46.07 -12.83
N GLN A 40 -37.27 -45.06 -12.45
CA GLN A 40 -37.58 -43.87 -13.27
C GLN A 40 -36.72 -42.63 -12.91
N ASN A 41 -35.75 -42.78 -12.01
CA ASN A 41 -35.01 -41.66 -11.41
C ASN A 41 -34.42 -40.70 -12.47
N LYS A 42 -33.88 -41.26 -13.56
CA LYS A 42 -33.29 -40.45 -14.63
C LYS A 42 -34.31 -39.50 -15.27
N ASP A 43 -35.50 -39.99 -15.61
CA ASP A 43 -36.54 -39.19 -16.25
C ASP A 43 -37.10 -38.14 -15.27
N ILE A 44 -37.21 -38.51 -13.99
CA ILE A 44 -37.63 -37.58 -12.91
C ILE A 44 -36.63 -36.42 -12.79
N VAL A 45 -35.34 -36.73 -12.66
CA VAL A 45 -34.27 -35.71 -12.57
C VAL A 45 -34.26 -34.82 -13.80
N GLU A 46 -34.31 -35.39 -15.01
CA GLU A 46 -34.31 -34.62 -16.26
C GLU A 46 -35.54 -33.70 -16.38
N ASN A 47 -36.72 -34.15 -15.90
CA ASN A 47 -37.94 -33.34 -15.89
C ASN A 47 -37.87 -32.20 -14.87
N ILE A 48 -37.36 -32.46 -13.67
CA ILE A 48 -37.14 -31.43 -12.63
C ILE A 48 -36.14 -30.39 -13.14
N GLU A 49 -35.02 -30.82 -13.72
CA GLU A 49 -34.00 -29.92 -14.27
C GLU A 49 -34.57 -29.06 -15.42
N ARG A 50 -35.37 -29.67 -16.32
CA ARG A 50 -36.07 -28.92 -17.39
C ARG A 50 -37.05 -27.88 -16.82
N SER A 51 -37.81 -28.24 -15.79
CA SER A 51 -38.75 -27.32 -15.10
C SER A 51 -38.00 -26.14 -14.48
N PHE A 52 -36.86 -26.40 -13.85
CA PHE A 52 -35.99 -25.35 -13.29
C PHE A 52 -35.45 -24.41 -14.38
N LEU A 53 -34.95 -24.97 -15.48
CA LEU A 53 -34.41 -24.19 -16.59
C LEU A 53 -35.47 -23.29 -17.23
N GLU A 54 -36.70 -23.78 -17.40
CA GLU A 54 -37.82 -22.98 -17.92
C GLU A 54 -38.17 -21.83 -16.96
N LYS A 55 -38.26 -22.09 -15.65
CA LYS A 55 -38.58 -21.06 -14.64
C LYS A 55 -37.48 -19.99 -14.48
N THR A 56 -36.23 -20.34 -14.75
CA THR A 56 -35.05 -19.44 -14.60
C THR A 56 -34.52 -18.87 -15.90
N LYS A 57 -35.19 -19.14 -17.02
CA LYS A 57 -34.87 -18.56 -18.33
C LYS A 57 -35.16 -17.06 -18.35
N LEU A 58 -34.33 -16.30 -19.07
CA LEU A 58 -34.60 -14.89 -19.31
C LEU A 58 -35.77 -14.74 -20.28
N GLU A 59 -36.71 -13.88 -19.92
CA GLU A 59 -37.90 -13.57 -20.68
C GLU A 59 -37.77 -12.21 -21.38
N LYS A 60 -38.71 -11.87 -22.26
CA LYS A 60 -38.71 -10.57 -22.95
C LYS A 60 -38.72 -9.37 -21.99
N LYS A 61 -39.34 -9.52 -20.81
CA LYS A 61 -39.36 -8.48 -19.76
C LYS A 61 -37.99 -8.23 -19.10
N ASP A 62 -37.05 -9.15 -19.25
CA ASP A 62 -35.71 -9.07 -18.65
C ASP A 62 -34.72 -8.30 -19.56
N ILE A 63 -35.01 -8.21 -20.86
CA ILE A 63 -34.15 -7.56 -21.87
C ILE A 63 -33.87 -6.09 -21.51
N PRO A 64 -34.86 -5.26 -21.11
CA PRO A 64 -34.58 -3.88 -20.71
C PRO A 64 -33.59 -3.77 -19.54
N PHE A 65 -33.65 -4.68 -18.57
CA PHE A 65 -32.70 -4.71 -17.47
C PHE A 65 -31.31 -5.14 -17.92
N LEU A 66 -31.20 -6.10 -18.85
CA LEU A 66 -29.92 -6.47 -19.44
C LEU A 66 -29.28 -5.30 -20.18
N LEU A 67 -30.06 -4.55 -20.97
CA LEU A 67 -29.56 -3.37 -21.68
C LEU A 67 -29.15 -2.26 -20.71
N MET A 68 -29.97 -1.97 -19.71
CA MET A 68 -29.65 -0.99 -18.66
C MET A 68 -28.38 -1.38 -17.89
N ALA A 69 -28.27 -2.65 -17.48
CA ALA A 69 -27.10 -3.16 -16.78
C ALA A 69 -25.84 -3.01 -17.63
N THR A 70 -25.92 -3.43 -18.90
CA THR A 70 -24.81 -3.31 -19.86
C THR A 70 -24.40 -1.86 -20.05
N ALA A 71 -25.37 -0.95 -20.21
CA ALA A 71 -25.10 0.48 -20.37
C ALA A 71 -24.42 1.07 -19.13
N LEU A 72 -24.94 0.81 -17.92
CA LEU A 72 -24.36 1.30 -16.68
C LEU A 72 -22.95 0.75 -16.45
N GLN A 73 -22.73 -0.54 -16.67
CA GLN A 73 -21.41 -1.16 -16.55
C GLN A 73 -20.42 -0.63 -17.60
N THR A 74 -20.90 -0.27 -18.79
CA THR A 74 -20.07 0.32 -19.85
C THR A 74 -19.71 1.78 -19.57
N VAL A 75 -20.69 2.58 -19.15
CA VAL A 75 -20.49 3.99 -18.79
C VAL A 75 -19.53 4.12 -17.61
N ARG A 76 -19.57 3.18 -16.65
CA ARG A 76 -18.66 3.12 -15.49
C ARG A 76 -17.21 3.32 -15.90
N TRP A 77 -16.68 2.45 -16.76
CA TRP A 77 -15.26 2.48 -17.10
C TRP A 77 -14.89 3.67 -18.00
N PHE A 78 -15.86 4.27 -18.69
CA PHE A 78 -15.63 5.51 -19.45
C PHE A 78 -15.40 6.72 -18.53
N LEU A 79 -16.04 6.75 -17.36
CA LEU A 79 -15.95 7.84 -16.39
C LEU A 79 -14.78 7.68 -15.39
N MET A 80 -14.12 6.52 -15.36
CA MET A 80 -13.03 6.24 -14.43
C MET A 80 -11.70 6.90 -14.82
N PRO A 81 -10.90 7.35 -13.83
CA PRO A 81 -9.57 7.87 -14.09
C PRO A 81 -8.67 6.78 -14.68
N SER A 82 -7.77 7.19 -15.59
CA SER A 82 -6.78 6.29 -16.19
C SER A 82 -5.62 5.97 -15.23
N LEU A 83 -5.07 4.77 -15.38
CA LEU A 83 -3.87 4.32 -14.66
C LEU A 83 -2.63 5.13 -15.09
N ASP A 84 -1.75 5.44 -14.15
CA ASP A 84 -0.45 6.03 -14.44
C ASP A 84 0.60 4.93 -14.58
N LEU A 85 0.80 4.47 -15.82
CA LEU A 85 1.70 3.35 -16.15
C LEU A 85 3.07 3.82 -16.67
N ASP A 86 3.34 5.13 -16.63
CA ASP A 86 4.63 5.66 -17.02
C ASP A 86 5.65 5.54 -15.88
N PHE A 87 6.32 4.39 -15.84
CA PHE A 87 7.42 4.13 -14.91
C PHE A 87 8.78 4.57 -15.48
N SER A 88 8.81 5.32 -16.58
CA SER A 88 10.05 5.85 -17.14
C SER A 88 10.77 6.74 -16.12
N GLN A 89 12.09 6.69 -16.14
CA GLN A 89 12.94 7.48 -15.24
C GLN A 89 12.97 8.94 -15.71
N ILE A 90 12.92 9.88 -14.77
CA ILE A 90 13.13 11.30 -15.09
C ILE A 90 14.59 11.50 -15.51
N SER A 91 14.81 12.25 -16.59
CA SER A 91 16.16 12.56 -17.08
C SER A 91 16.98 13.26 -16.00
N LYS A 92 18.26 12.89 -15.88
CA LYS A 92 19.20 13.61 -15.01
C LYS A 92 19.37 15.08 -15.41
N ALA A 93 19.07 15.44 -16.65
CA ALA A 93 19.13 16.82 -17.13
C ALA A 93 18.04 17.71 -16.50
N ASP A 94 16.91 17.13 -16.10
CA ASP A 94 15.78 17.83 -15.48
C ASP A 94 15.95 17.98 -13.96
N ARG A 95 17.07 17.51 -13.40
CA ARG A 95 17.41 17.58 -11.97
C ARG A 95 18.37 18.74 -11.71
N LEU A 96 18.31 19.29 -10.50
CA LEU A 96 19.13 20.43 -10.09
C LEU A 96 20.61 20.04 -9.98
N GLU A 97 21.51 20.92 -10.36
CA GLU A 97 22.94 20.69 -10.12
C GLU A 97 23.29 20.76 -8.63
N ALA A 98 24.10 19.82 -8.15
CA ALA A 98 24.67 19.85 -6.80
C ALA A 98 25.73 20.95 -6.63
N CYS A 99 26.30 21.44 -7.73
CA CYS A 99 27.46 22.35 -7.74
C CYS A 99 27.34 23.48 -8.77
N GLU A 100 26.15 24.05 -8.95
CA GLU A 100 26.06 25.33 -9.68
C GLU A 100 26.46 26.48 -8.76
N VAL A 101 27.68 26.97 -8.95
CA VAL A 101 28.13 28.22 -8.35
C VAL A 101 27.48 29.37 -9.11
N LYS A 102 26.53 30.07 -8.46
CA LYS A 102 25.94 31.27 -9.07
C LYS A 102 27.04 32.30 -9.37
N LYS A 103 27.04 32.86 -10.58
CA LYS A 103 28.04 33.83 -11.03
C LYS A 103 27.70 35.28 -10.61
N THR A 104 26.48 35.56 -10.16
CA THR A 104 25.95 36.89 -9.82
C THR A 104 24.93 36.84 -8.66
N GLY A 105 24.67 37.98 -8.01
CA GLY A 105 23.74 38.13 -6.88
C GLY A 105 24.34 37.83 -5.49
N GLU A 106 23.54 37.93 -4.42
CA GLU A 106 23.95 37.68 -3.01
C GLU A 106 24.47 36.25 -2.73
N LEU A 107 24.27 35.35 -3.69
CA LEU A 107 24.68 33.95 -3.64
C LEU A 107 25.87 33.65 -4.57
N LYS A 108 26.53 34.69 -5.13
CA LYS A 108 27.70 34.52 -5.99
C LYS A 108 28.80 33.74 -5.26
N GLY A 109 29.32 32.69 -5.89
CA GLY A 109 30.40 31.88 -5.31
C GLY A 109 29.97 30.73 -4.39
N LYS A 110 28.66 30.52 -4.15
CA LYS A 110 28.15 29.49 -3.23
C LYS A 110 27.70 28.22 -3.99
N SER A 111 27.92 27.03 -3.43
CA SER A 111 27.44 25.74 -3.98
C SER A 111 25.92 25.58 -3.83
N SER A 112 25.29 24.59 -4.47
CA SER A 112 23.83 24.57 -4.59
C SER A 112 23.11 24.32 -3.25
N GLY A 113 23.61 23.43 -2.38
CA GLY A 113 23.08 23.26 -1.02
C GLY A 113 23.08 24.57 -0.23
N GLN A 114 24.17 25.33 -0.29
CA GLN A 114 24.24 26.68 0.29
C GLN A 114 23.30 27.69 -0.38
N CYS A 115 23.07 27.56 -1.69
CA CYS A 115 22.17 28.45 -2.44
C CYS A 115 20.69 28.23 -2.09
N TYR A 116 20.30 27.04 -1.63
CA TYR A 116 18.90 26.74 -1.26
C TYR A 116 18.63 26.83 0.24
N GLU A 117 19.64 26.54 1.07
CA GLU A 117 19.53 26.60 2.52
C GLU A 117 19.69 28.04 3.05
N LYS A 118 20.71 28.79 2.58
CA LYS A 118 21.00 30.14 3.09
C LYS A 118 19.84 31.13 2.92
N PRO A 119 19.09 31.17 1.80
CA PRO A 119 17.95 32.08 1.70
C PRO A 119 16.86 31.83 2.74
N LYS A 120 16.59 30.56 3.09
CA LYS A 120 15.59 30.23 4.12
C LYS A 120 16.06 30.59 5.51
N ILE A 121 17.34 30.31 5.81
CA ILE A 121 17.97 30.66 7.07
C ILE A 121 18.03 32.20 7.23
N ASN A 122 18.41 32.91 6.17
CA ASN A 122 18.46 34.38 6.15
C ASN A 122 17.08 35.01 6.28
N LYS A 123 16.05 34.43 5.66
CA LYS A 123 14.66 34.86 5.83
C LYS A 123 14.24 34.75 7.29
N TYR A 124 14.47 33.60 7.93
CA TYR A 124 14.18 33.41 9.35
C TYR A 124 14.93 34.42 10.24
N LYS A 125 16.20 34.69 9.93
CA LYS A 125 17.02 35.70 10.61
C LYS A 125 16.41 37.10 10.49
N GLN A 126 15.99 37.51 9.30
CA GLN A 126 15.36 38.82 9.07
C GLN A 126 14.03 38.94 9.81
N GLU A 127 13.22 37.88 9.81
CA GLU A 127 11.92 37.84 10.50
C GLU A 127 12.06 37.85 12.04
N ASN A 128 13.22 37.48 12.59
CA ASN A 128 13.46 37.35 14.03
C ASN A 128 14.73 38.08 14.49
N ILE A 129 14.97 39.28 13.95
CA ILE A 129 16.26 39.97 14.09
C ILE A 129 16.66 40.26 15.54
N GLU A 130 15.73 40.72 16.39
CA GLU A 130 16.00 40.99 17.81
C GLU A 130 16.41 39.74 18.59
N LYS A 131 15.71 38.62 18.36
CA LYS A 131 16.05 37.32 18.97
C LYS A 131 17.39 36.81 18.47
N TYR A 132 17.68 36.99 17.19
CA TYR A 132 18.95 36.60 16.59
C TYR A 132 20.12 37.42 17.17
N GLU A 133 19.97 38.74 17.35
CA GLU A 133 21.03 39.59 17.88
C GLU A 133 21.38 39.28 19.33
N LEU A 134 20.38 39.04 20.18
CA LEU A 134 20.57 38.62 21.57
C LEU A 134 21.37 37.32 21.67
N GLU A 135 20.98 36.33 20.87
CA GLU A 135 21.57 35.00 20.88
C GLU A 135 22.96 35.01 20.18
N ALA A 136 23.16 35.88 19.19
CA ALA A 136 24.47 36.11 18.58
C ALA A 136 25.45 36.77 19.57
N ASP A 137 24.98 37.62 20.48
CA ASP A 137 25.80 38.17 21.56
C ASP A 137 26.19 37.10 22.59
N GLU A 138 25.28 36.20 22.96
CA GLU A 138 25.61 35.04 23.79
C GLU A 138 26.66 34.13 23.14
N TYR A 139 26.55 33.89 21.83
CA TYR A 139 27.56 33.18 21.07
C TYR A 139 28.93 33.89 21.11
N ARG A 140 28.97 35.22 20.96
CA ARG A 140 30.23 35.99 21.09
C ARG A 140 30.83 35.89 22.50
N LYS A 141 30.00 35.88 23.54
CA LYS A 141 30.44 35.66 24.94
C LYS A 141 31.01 34.26 25.14
N LYS A 142 30.41 33.24 24.51
CA LYS A 142 30.95 31.86 24.51
C LYS A 142 32.34 31.79 23.87
N LEU A 143 32.54 32.41 22.70
CA LEU A 143 33.85 32.45 22.05
C LEU A 143 34.93 33.11 22.93
N LYS A 144 34.54 34.10 23.76
CA LYS A 144 35.42 34.76 24.73
C LYS A 144 35.60 33.98 26.04
N LYS A 145 35.06 32.76 26.16
CA LYS A 145 35.02 31.94 27.39
C LYS A 145 34.32 32.63 28.57
N GLN A 146 33.38 33.52 28.29
CA GLN A 146 32.59 34.27 29.27
C GLN A 146 31.16 33.73 29.42
N SER A 147 30.81 32.69 28.66
CA SER A 147 29.51 32.02 28.72
C SER A 147 29.58 30.75 29.58
N LYS A 148 28.43 30.33 30.12
CA LYS A 148 28.23 29.04 30.80
C LYS A 148 27.98 27.87 29.85
N TYR A 149 27.84 28.12 28.54
CA TYR A 149 27.56 27.09 27.55
C TYR A 149 28.78 26.21 27.25
N GLU A 150 28.67 24.92 27.52
CA GLU A 150 29.70 23.93 27.20
C GLU A 150 29.54 23.37 25.78
N TYR A 151 28.32 23.33 25.25
CA TYR A 151 27.98 22.73 23.95
C TYR A 151 27.73 23.77 22.85
N LEU A 152 27.55 23.31 21.61
CA LEU A 152 27.17 24.17 20.46
C LEU A 152 25.90 24.96 20.76
N SER A 153 25.89 26.26 20.50
CA SER A 153 24.67 27.06 20.54
C SER A 153 23.70 26.64 19.42
N TRP A 154 22.40 26.92 19.59
CA TRP A 154 21.41 26.65 18.55
C TRP A 154 21.68 27.47 17.26
N ILE A 155 22.34 28.63 17.38
CA ILE A 155 22.81 29.43 16.22
C ILE A 155 23.90 28.68 15.47
N GLU A 156 24.92 28.14 16.16
CA GLU A 156 25.96 27.32 15.52
C GLU A 156 25.31 26.13 14.77
N ILE A 157 24.35 25.46 15.40
CA ILE A 157 23.60 24.34 14.82
C ILE A 157 22.86 24.70 13.52
N LEU A 158 22.22 25.88 13.46
CA LEU A 158 21.47 26.30 12.26
C LEU A 158 22.37 26.86 11.15
N PHE A 159 23.44 27.57 11.50
CA PHE A 159 24.22 28.36 10.53
C PHE A 159 25.49 27.66 10.05
N HIS A 160 26.05 26.73 10.83
CA HIS A 160 27.18 25.94 10.37
C HIS A 160 26.78 25.03 9.19
N ALA A 161 27.80 24.67 8.40
CA ALA A 161 27.68 23.59 7.43
C ALA A 161 27.25 22.28 8.12
N VAL A 162 26.53 21.44 7.41
CA VAL A 162 26.13 20.13 7.92
C VAL A 162 27.39 19.28 8.12
N PRO A 163 27.66 18.77 9.34
CA PRO A 163 28.94 18.14 9.64
C PRO A 163 29.15 16.84 8.87
N TYR A 164 28.10 16.14 8.45
CA TYR A 164 28.22 14.92 7.66
C TYR A 164 28.41 15.16 6.14
N ASP A 165 28.49 16.41 5.69
CA ASP A 165 28.92 16.78 4.32
C ASP A 165 30.45 16.85 4.17
N VAL A 166 31.16 16.74 5.29
CA VAL A 166 32.60 16.88 5.33
C VAL A 166 33.29 15.84 4.43
N MET A 167 34.16 16.32 3.55
CA MET A 167 34.97 15.47 2.65
C MET A 167 36.45 15.44 3.05
N GLU A 168 36.95 16.52 3.64
CA GLU A 168 38.36 16.66 4.04
C GLU A 168 38.67 15.75 5.25
N GLY A 169 39.72 14.95 5.13
CA GLY A 169 40.12 13.96 6.13
C GLY A 169 39.48 12.58 5.93
N SER A 170 38.56 12.43 4.97
CA SER A 170 37.92 11.15 4.66
C SER A 170 38.88 10.12 4.06
N GLU A 171 39.98 10.57 3.46
CA GLU A 171 41.01 9.70 2.88
C GLU A 171 41.64 8.72 3.86
N ASN A 172 41.53 9.02 5.15
CA ASN A 172 42.04 8.20 6.24
C ASN A 172 40.98 7.23 6.83
N ILE A 173 39.78 7.17 6.25
CA ILE A 173 38.64 6.42 6.78
C ILE A 173 38.31 5.22 5.88
N LEU A 174 38.14 4.05 6.48
CA LEU A 174 37.82 2.81 5.79
C LEU A 174 36.46 2.29 6.23
N ILE A 175 35.45 2.45 5.38
CA ILE A 175 34.10 1.96 5.64
C ILE A 175 34.05 0.44 5.48
N LYS A 176 33.62 -0.26 6.52
CA LYS A 176 33.52 -1.71 6.56
C LYS A 176 32.15 -2.17 6.06
N ARG A 177 32.13 -3.12 5.12
CA ARG A 177 30.89 -3.78 4.70
C ARG A 177 30.61 -4.99 5.59
N LYS A 178 29.45 -4.99 6.25
CA LYS A 178 28.90 -6.16 6.96
C LYS A 178 27.90 -6.89 6.05
N ASN A 179 27.95 -8.22 6.02
CA ASN A 179 26.89 -9.01 5.38
C ASN A 179 25.66 -9.13 6.29
N VAL A 180 24.58 -9.76 5.81
CA VAL A 180 23.31 -9.94 6.54
C VAL A 180 23.48 -10.65 7.90
N VAL A 181 24.57 -11.42 8.07
CA VAL A 181 24.92 -12.15 9.31
C VAL A 181 25.91 -11.35 10.18
N GLY A 182 26.14 -10.07 9.88
CA GLY A 182 27.01 -9.17 10.65
C GLY A 182 28.51 -9.40 10.48
N LYS A 183 28.95 -10.36 9.66
CA LYS A 183 30.38 -10.59 9.39
C LYS A 183 30.92 -9.53 8.42
N THR A 184 32.03 -8.91 8.80
CA THR A 184 32.79 -8.02 7.91
C THR A 184 33.32 -8.83 6.74
N THR A 185 32.96 -8.43 5.52
CA THR A 185 33.32 -9.19 4.31
C THR A 185 34.36 -8.47 3.46
N PHE A 186 34.25 -7.14 3.31
CA PHE A 186 35.16 -6.32 2.50
C PHE A 186 35.22 -4.87 3.01
N ILE A 187 36.28 -4.16 2.67
CA ILE A 187 36.36 -2.69 2.83
C ILE A 187 35.68 -2.07 1.62
N SER A 188 34.63 -1.28 1.82
CA SER A 188 33.98 -0.58 0.72
C SER A 188 34.92 0.50 0.18
N PRO A 189 35.13 0.59 -1.15
CA PRO A 189 35.97 1.63 -1.74
C PRO A 189 35.37 3.04 -1.58
N ILE A 190 34.09 3.14 -1.19
CA ILE A 190 33.34 4.38 -1.01
C ILE A 190 33.98 5.30 0.03
N GLY A 191 34.54 4.75 1.13
CA GLY A 191 35.09 5.54 2.23
C GLY A 191 36.45 6.19 1.96
N LYS A 192 37.23 5.69 1.00
CA LYS A 192 38.66 6.05 0.85
C LYS A 192 38.91 7.45 0.28
N ARG A 193 37.93 8.08 -0.35
CA ARG A 193 37.98 9.46 -0.88
C ARG A 193 36.55 9.93 -1.11
N LEU A 194 35.97 10.62 -0.14
CA LEU A 194 34.64 11.19 -0.31
C LEU A 194 34.70 12.39 -1.24
N TYR A 195 33.75 12.45 -2.16
CA TYR A 195 33.48 13.53 -3.07
C TYR A 195 31.96 13.66 -3.25
N GLY A 196 31.50 14.66 -3.99
CA GLY A 196 30.09 15.05 -4.09
C GLY A 196 29.07 13.92 -4.34
N LYS A 197 29.45 12.78 -4.94
CA LYS A 197 28.51 11.68 -5.22
C LYS A 197 28.47 10.57 -4.18
N ASN A 198 29.63 10.19 -3.65
CA ASN A 198 29.76 9.01 -2.80
C ASN A 198 29.59 9.30 -1.31
N HIS A 199 29.62 10.58 -0.89
CA HIS A 199 29.39 10.92 0.52
C HIS A 199 27.92 10.78 0.96
N HIS A 200 26.96 11.00 0.05
CA HIS A 200 25.53 10.76 0.31
C HIS A 200 25.24 9.30 0.68
N VAL A 201 25.95 8.33 0.07
CA VAL A 201 25.79 6.90 0.39
C VAL A 201 26.68 6.45 1.55
N ALA A 202 27.74 7.19 1.84
CA ALA A 202 28.73 6.84 2.86
C ALA A 202 28.24 7.17 4.27
N THR A 203 27.45 8.23 4.42
CA THR A 203 27.05 8.80 5.71
C THR A 203 25.58 8.55 6.01
N LEU A 204 25.25 8.22 7.26
CA LEU A 204 23.86 7.96 7.68
C LEU A 204 23.01 9.24 7.71
N GLY A 205 23.64 10.41 7.79
CA GLY A 205 22.94 11.71 7.78
C GLY A 205 22.14 11.97 6.50
N HIS A 206 22.57 11.40 5.36
CA HIS A 206 21.91 11.53 4.06
C HIS A 206 20.85 10.44 3.79
N ASP A 207 20.71 9.43 4.65
CA ASP A 207 19.65 8.43 4.47
C ASP A 207 18.28 9.08 4.76
N PRO A 208 17.30 9.01 3.84
CA PRO A 208 15.99 9.65 4.03
C PRO A 208 15.20 9.20 5.27
N ILE A 209 15.55 8.05 5.87
CA ILE A 209 14.93 7.50 7.08
C ILE A 209 15.90 7.65 8.26
N LEU A 210 17.10 7.05 8.15
CA LEU A 210 18.07 7.02 9.25
C LEU A 210 18.67 8.41 9.54
N GLY A 211 18.69 9.31 8.55
CA GLY A 211 19.17 10.69 8.70
C GLY A 211 18.36 11.52 9.68
N TRP A 212 17.08 11.20 9.91
CA TRP A 212 16.30 11.89 10.96
C TRP A 212 16.82 11.61 12.38
N ILE A 213 17.47 10.47 12.58
CA ILE A 213 18.12 10.12 13.84
C ILE A 213 19.59 10.54 13.78
N PHE A 214 20.36 9.91 12.90
CA PHE A 214 21.81 10.10 12.84
C PHE A 214 22.19 11.48 12.34
N GLY A 215 21.52 12.01 11.32
CA GLY A 215 21.79 13.36 10.80
C GLY A 215 21.47 14.46 11.80
N THR A 216 20.33 14.36 12.50
CA THR A 216 19.98 15.28 13.60
C THR A 216 21.02 15.25 14.71
N MET A 217 21.45 14.06 15.15
CA MET A 217 22.47 13.92 16.19
C MET A 217 23.85 14.40 15.72
N ASN A 218 24.22 14.10 14.47
CA ASN A 218 25.44 14.56 13.84
C ASN A 218 25.50 16.10 13.83
N ILE A 219 24.44 16.76 13.38
CA ILE A 219 24.29 18.22 13.38
C ILE A 219 24.40 18.79 14.80
N ALA A 220 23.64 18.25 15.75
CA ALA A 220 23.61 18.74 17.13
C ALA A 220 24.97 18.60 17.84
N SER A 221 25.81 17.65 17.40
CA SER A 221 27.05 17.30 18.06
C SER A 221 28.32 17.62 17.28
N ALA A 222 28.21 18.27 16.12
CA ALA A 222 29.29 18.47 15.15
C ALA A 222 30.09 17.17 14.91
N ARG A 223 29.40 16.09 14.58
CA ARG A 223 29.98 14.78 14.27
C ARG A 223 29.47 14.28 12.93
N VAL A 224 30.19 13.36 12.32
CA VAL A 224 29.75 12.58 11.15
C VAL A 224 29.66 11.12 11.53
N THR A 225 28.56 10.45 11.17
CA THR A 225 28.40 8.99 11.33
C THR A 225 28.32 8.31 9.97
N PHE A 226 29.25 7.39 9.72
CA PHE A 226 29.28 6.55 8.54
C PHE A 226 28.29 5.39 8.64
N CYS A 227 27.95 4.81 7.49
CA CYS A 227 27.01 3.68 7.36
C CYS A 227 27.40 2.42 8.14
N ASP A 228 28.67 2.29 8.55
CA ASP A 228 29.16 1.21 9.41
C ASP A 228 29.24 1.60 10.89
N LEU A 229 28.63 2.74 11.25
CA LEU A 229 28.55 3.36 12.57
C LEU A 229 29.85 3.97 13.10
N GLN A 230 30.93 3.98 12.30
CA GLN A 230 32.11 4.77 12.66
C GLN A 230 31.72 6.24 12.75
N THR A 231 32.04 6.87 13.87
CA THR A 231 31.64 8.25 14.17
C THR A 231 32.87 9.09 14.46
N TYR A 232 32.94 10.29 13.90
CA TYR A 232 34.08 11.17 14.08
C TYR A 232 33.64 12.61 14.38
N PRO A 233 34.33 13.33 15.28
CA PRO A 233 34.16 14.77 15.43
C PRO A 233 34.54 15.51 14.15
N VAL A 234 33.84 16.61 13.88
CA VAL A 234 34.06 17.47 12.73
C VAL A 234 34.49 18.84 13.23
N LYS A 235 35.70 19.26 12.83
CA LYS A 235 36.20 20.60 13.12
C LYS A 235 35.55 21.56 12.14
N GLN A 236 34.63 22.38 12.64
CA GLN A 236 33.91 23.38 11.85
C GLN A 236 34.56 24.77 11.99
N SER A 237 34.39 25.63 10.99
CA SER A 237 34.89 27.00 11.07
C SER A 237 34.28 27.78 12.23
N ILE A 238 35.08 28.62 12.87
CA ILE A 238 34.62 29.59 13.88
C ILE A 238 33.74 30.68 13.23
N GLN A 239 33.88 30.91 11.92
CA GLN A 239 33.06 31.88 11.20
C GLN A 239 31.80 31.20 10.68
N LEU A 240 30.62 31.60 11.21
CA LEU A 240 29.31 31.03 10.86
C LEU A 240 29.03 31.00 9.34
N ASP A 241 29.56 31.97 8.59
CA ASP A 241 29.34 32.08 7.15
C ASP A 241 30.32 31.25 6.30
N LYS A 242 31.36 30.67 6.92
CA LYS A 242 32.36 29.82 6.27
C LYS A 242 32.09 28.35 6.54
N TRP A 243 31.98 27.59 5.46
CA TRP A 243 31.54 26.20 5.48
C TRP A 243 32.71 25.21 5.41
N ASN A 244 33.91 25.65 5.79
CA ASN A 244 35.08 24.79 5.84
C ASN A 244 34.95 23.85 7.04
N GLN A 245 35.17 22.56 6.78
CA GLN A 245 35.07 21.50 7.78
C GLN A 245 36.11 20.42 7.46
N SER A 246 36.67 19.81 8.50
CA SER A 246 37.58 18.67 8.37
C SER A 246 37.25 17.61 9.42
N ILE A 247 37.35 16.34 9.06
CA ILE A 247 37.16 15.24 10.01
C ILE A 247 38.35 15.16 10.96
N ASP A 248 38.08 15.11 12.28
CA ASP A 248 39.13 14.84 13.27
C ASP A 248 39.36 13.34 13.42
N TYR A 249 39.98 12.73 12.42
CA TYR A 249 40.22 11.28 12.39
C TYR A 249 41.19 10.79 13.49
N MET A 250 41.97 11.69 14.09
CA MET A 250 42.91 11.38 15.18
C MET A 250 42.21 11.19 16.53
N ASN A 251 41.00 11.73 16.69
CA ASN A 251 40.19 11.62 17.91
C ASN A 251 38.83 10.99 17.56
N PRO A 252 38.77 9.69 17.23
CA PRO A 252 37.51 9.03 16.88
C PRO A 252 36.52 9.12 18.05
N SER A 253 35.24 9.20 17.71
CA SER A 253 34.15 9.19 18.68
C SER A 253 33.29 7.93 18.49
N SER A 254 32.29 7.73 19.35
CA SER A 254 31.32 6.64 19.20
C SER A 254 29.90 7.17 19.07
N VAL A 255 28.98 6.32 18.58
CA VAL A 255 27.54 6.65 18.56
C VAL A 255 27.02 6.91 19.98
N THR A 256 27.54 6.19 20.98
CA THR A 256 27.18 6.36 22.39
C THR A 256 27.65 7.70 22.93
N GLU A 257 28.90 8.10 22.67
CA GLU A 257 29.42 9.41 23.06
C GLU A 257 28.66 10.55 22.37
N MET A 258 28.31 10.37 21.09
CA MET A 258 27.45 11.32 20.36
C MET A 258 26.08 11.45 21.03
N LEU A 259 25.46 10.33 21.41
CA LEU A 259 24.18 10.34 22.10
C LEU A 259 24.28 11.05 23.46
N GLU A 260 25.30 10.74 24.24
CA GLU A 260 25.54 11.40 25.52
C GLU A 260 25.76 12.91 25.35
N TYR A 261 26.55 13.31 24.35
CA TYR A 261 26.73 14.72 23.99
C TYR A 261 25.38 15.37 23.66
N CYS A 262 24.57 14.74 22.80
CA CYS A 262 23.26 15.28 22.42
C CYS A 262 22.34 15.43 23.63
N ILE A 263 22.27 14.42 24.52
CA ILE A 263 21.43 14.47 25.73
C ILE A 263 21.84 15.66 26.61
N LYS A 264 23.13 15.79 26.94
CA LYS A 264 23.63 16.90 27.77
C LYS A 264 23.44 18.24 27.09
N SER A 265 23.69 18.31 25.78
CA SER A 265 23.49 19.52 24.98
C SER A 265 22.02 19.97 24.99
N PHE A 266 21.05 19.06 24.83
CA PHE A 266 19.63 19.39 24.84
C PHE A 266 19.10 19.73 26.23
N GLN A 267 19.68 19.15 27.29
CA GLN A 267 19.39 19.52 28.68
C GLN A 267 19.90 20.94 29.01
N GLU A 268 21.07 21.32 28.50
CA GLU A 268 21.63 22.66 28.69
C GLU A 268 20.85 23.73 27.90
N ASP A 269 20.37 23.42 26.68
CA ASP A 269 19.49 24.30 25.92
C ASP A 269 18.52 23.51 25.03
N SER A 270 17.23 23.56 25.39
CA SER A 270 16.16 22.84 24.70
C SER A 270 15.91 23.34 23.27
N LYS A 271 16.40 24.52 22.88
CA LYS A 271 16.28 25.06 21.50
C LYS A 271 17.14 24.29 20.50
N ARG A 272 18.16 23.55 20.95
CA ARG A 272 19.13 22.86 20.08
C ARG A 272 18.55 21.68 19.34
N LEU A 273 17.65 20.91 19.96
CA LEU A 273 16.96 19.79 19.30
C LEU A 273 16.09 20.26 18.12
N PRO A 274 15.13 21.20 18.29
CA PRO A 274 14.34 21.69 17.16
C PRO A 274 15.21 22.40 16.12
N ALA A 275 16.29 23.09 16.52
CA ALA A 275 17.26 23.66 15.59
C ALA A 275 17.96 22.58 14.73
N ALA A 276 18.42 21.49 15.33
CA ALA A 276 19.08 20.40 14.62
C ALA A 276 18.12 19.66 13.69
N VAL A 277 16.87 19.41 14.13
CA VAL A 277 15.82 18.82 13.30
C VAL A 277 15.47 19.72 12.12
N ALA A 278 15.34 21.04 12.35
CA ALA A 278 15.08 21.99 11.28
C ALA A 278 16.25 22.04 10.27
N ARG A 279 17.49 22.04 10.75
CA ARG A 279 18.69 21.99 9.91
C ARG A 279 18.74 20.71 9.06
N GLN A 280 18.44 19.55 9.66
CA GLN A 280 18.33 18.26 8.97
C GLN A 280 17.28 18.30 7.86
N ALA A 281 16.09 18.84 8.17
CA ALA A 281 14.99 18.94 7.23
C ALA A 281 15.33 19.85 6.04
N MET A 282 15.97 20.99 6.30
CA MET A 282 16.43 21.90 5.24
C MET A 282 17.45 21.22 4.33
N HIS A 283 18.36 20.45 4.92
CA HIS A 283 19.45 19.79 4.20
C HIS A 283 18.97 18.66 3.29
N LEU A 284 18.24 17.67 3.84
CA LEU A 284 17.65 16.59 3.04
C LEU A 284 16.77 17.14 1.90
N LYS A 285 16.03 18.24 2.16
CA LYS A 285 15.21 18.87 1.13
C LYS A 285 16.03 19.52 0.03
N SER A 286 17.21 20.04 0.34
CA SER A 286 18.10 20.64 -0.65
C SER A 286 18.73 19.56 -1.55
N ASP A 287 19.10 18.41 -0.98
CA ASP A 287 19.73 17.32 -1.74
C ASP A 287 18.75 16.48 -2.53
N LYS A 288 17.51 16.30 -2.05
CA LYS A 288 16.48 15.45 -2.68
C LYS A 288 16.30 15.70 -4.18
N TYR A 289 16.43 16.95 -4.62
CA TYR A 289 16.17 17.36 -6.01
C TYR A 289 17.44 17.53 -6.86
N THR A 290 18.61 17.22 -6.30
CA THR A 290 19.89 17.29 -7.04
C THR A 290 20.04 16.12 -8.01
N LYS A 291 20.97 16.24 -8.97
CA LYS A 291 21.27 15.19 -9.97
C LYS A 291 21.63 13.86 -9.32
N ASP A 292 22.46 13.91 -8.28
CA ASP A 292 22.88 12.74 -7.52
C ASP A 292 21.78 12.31 -6.54
N GLY A 293 21.09 13.27 -5.91
CA GLY A 293 19.97 13.01 -5.02
C GLY A 293 20.35 12.26 -3.76
N LEU A 294 19.35 11.91 -2.96
CA LEU A 294 19.54 11.10 -1.75
C LEU A 294 19.48 9.60 -2.08
N PRO A 295 20.22 8.74 -1.35
CA PRO A 295 20.16 7.30 -1.52
C PRO A 295 18.76 6.75 -1.22
N ILE A 296 18.41 5.65 -1.89
CA ILE A 296 17.24 4.86 -1.47
C ILE A 296 17.56 4.30 -0.08
N PRO A 297 16.68 4.53 0.92
CA PRO A 297 16.97 4.23 2.31
C PRO A 297 17.15 2.74 2.55
N LEU A 298 17.88 2.39 3.61
CA LEU A 298 18.09 1.00 4.08
C LEU A 298 18.83 0.07 3.11
N LEU A 299 19.48 0.62 2.08
CA LEU A 299 20.33 -0.14 1.17
C LEU A 299 21.79 -0.12 1.62
N SER A 300 22.54 -1.17 1.28
CA SER A 300 23.99 -1.13 1.45
C SER A 300 24.60 -0.01 0.58
N PRO A 301 25.65 0.69 1.03
CA PRO A 301 26.27 1.80 0.31
C PRO A 301 26.65 1.48 -1.14
N ASP A 302 27.23 0.29 -1.38
CA ASP A 302 27.64 -0.13 -2.72
C ASP A 302 26.44 -0.29 -3.68
N LEU A 303 25.31 -0.75 -3.16
CA LEU A 303 24.08 -0.90 -3.94
C LEU A 303 23.41 0.46 -4.16
N ALA A 304 23.33 1.28 -3.11
CA ALA A 304 22.80 2.63 -3.20
C ALA A 304 23.59 3.48 -4.23
N GLN A 305 24.92 3.39 -4.22
CA GLN A 305 25.77 4.08 -5.19
C GLN A 305 25.50 3.60 -6.61
N LYS A 306 25.49 2.28 -6.84
CA LYS A 306 25.18 1.70 -8.16
C LYS A 306 23.82 2.15 -8.69
N LEU A 307 22.84 2.32 -7.81
CA LEU A 307 21.51 2.80 -8.18
C LEU A 307 21.52 4.29 -8.53
N ILE A 308 22.16 5.14 -7.71
CA ILE A 308 22.37 6.57 -8.00
C ILE A 308 23.09 6.77 -9.34
N ASP A 309 24.13 5.98 -9.60
CA ASP A 309 24.88 6.03 -10.86
C ASP A 309 23.96 5.75 -12.06
N LYS A 310 23.03 4.80 -11.90
CA LYS A 310 21.97 4.49 -12.87
C LYS A 310 20.77 5.45 -12.83
N GLY A 311 20.81 6.51 -12.01
CA GLY A 311 19.77 7.54 -11.90
C GLY A 311 18.64 7.22 -10.91
N TRP A 312 18.72 6.10 -10.20
CA TRP A 312 17.74 5.67 -9.20
C TRP A 312 18.11 6.21 -7.81
N ASN A 313 17.41 7.25 -7.39
CA ASN A 313 17.55 7.86 -6.08
C ASN A 313 16.23 7.74 -5.28
N SER A 314 16.21 8.21 -4.03
CA SER A 314 15.00 8.13 -3.19
C SER A 314 13.81 8.90 -3.75
N ASN A 315 14.03 9.99 -4.49
CA ASN A 315 12.95 10.77 -5.10
C ASN A 315 12.26 9.98 -6.23
N GLU A 316 13.02 9.22 -7.05
CA GLU A 316 12.42 8.30 -8.03
C GLU A 316 11.68 7.16 -7.35
N ALA A 317 12.26 6.56 -6.30
CA ALA A 317 11.60 5.51 -5.55
C ALA A 317 10.27 6.01 -4.94
N GLU A 318 10.28 7.19 -4.32
CA GLU A 318 9.07 7.82 -3.78
C GLU A 318 8.04 8.12 -4.88
N ARG A 319 8.47 8.61 -6.06
CA ARG A 319 7.60 8.86 -7.21
C ARG A 319 6.93 7.57 -7.68
N LEU A 320 7.69 6.50 -7.85
CA LEU A 320 7.16 5.21 -8.30
C LEU A 320 6.21 4.59 -7.27
N LEU A 321 6.54 4.68 -5.98
CA LEU A 321 5.67 4.23 -4.89
C LEU A 321 4.35 5.02 -4.88
N LYS A 322 4.40 6.35 -5.02
CA LYS A 322 3.20 7.20 -5.13
C LYS A 322 2.35 6.83 -6.34
N LYS A 323 2.98 6.58 -7.50
CA LYS A 323 2.27 6.11 -8.70
C LYS A 323 1.61 4.75 -8.47
N GLY A 324 2.34 3.79 -7.90
CA GLY A 324 1.81 2.48 -7.55
C GLY A 324 0.63 2.55 -6.59
N ALA A 325 0.76 3.32 -5.50
CA ALA A 325 -0.32 3.56 -4.54
C ALA A 325 -1.55 4.22 -5.19
N LYS A 326 -1.34 5.22 -6.07
CA LYS A 326 -2.41 5.85 -6.84
C LYS A 326 -3.14 4.84 -7.73
N ASN A 327 -2.40 4.00 -8.46
CA ASN A 327 -2.99 2.98 -9.33
C ASN A 327 -3.77 1.94 -8.53
N ILE A 328 -3.27 1.50 -7.38
CA ILE A 328 -4.02 0.63 -6.46
C ILE A 328 -5.32 1.31 -6.03
N GLY A 329 -5.28 2.60 -5.68
CA GLY A 329 -6.48 3.38 -5.35
C GLY A 329 -7.51 3.42 -6.49
N ILE A 330 -7.05 3.62 -7.73
CA ILE A 330 -7.90 3.60 -8.93
C ILE A 330 -8.55 2.21 -9.10
N ILE A 331 -7.77 1.13 -9.04
CA ILE A 331 -8.28 -0.24 -9.20
C ILE A 331 -9.30 -0.57 -8.10
N SER A 332 -9.04 -0.19 -6.86
CA SER A 332 -9.99 -0.37 -5.76
C SER A 332 -11.30 0.38 -6.01
N SER A 333 -11.23 1.62 -6.50
CA SER A 333 -12.43 2.41 -6.83
C SER A 333 -13.24 1.77 -7.96
N GLN A 334 -12.57 1.21 -8.98
CA GLN A 334 -13.21 0.47 -10.06
C GLN A 334 -14.01 -0.72 -9.52
N ILE A 335 -13.43 -1.55 -8.63
CA ILE A 335 -14.12 -2.68 -7.99
C ILE A 335 -15.34 -2.20 -7.21
N ILE A 336 -15.17 -1.19 -6.34
CA ILE A 336 -16.25 -0.68 -5.48
C ILE A 336 -17.42 -0.17 -6.31
N ILE A 337 -17.13 0.59 -7.37
CA ILE A 337 -18.18 1.15 -8.23
C ILE A 337 -18.85 0.04 -9.05
N ALA A 338 -18.10 -0.94 -9.55
CA ALA A 338 -18.66 -2.10 -10.26
C ALA A 338 -19.64 -2.89 -9.37
N GLU A 339 -19.23 -3.19 -8.13
CA GLU A 339 -20.08 -3.90 -7.17
C GLU A 339 -21.28 -3.06 -6.70
N LEU A 340 -21.13 -1.73 -6.57
CA LEU A 340 -22.24 -0.83 -6.27
C LEU A 340 -23.26 -0.82 -7.40
N ILE A 341 -22.82 -0.77 -8.66
CA ILE A 341 -23.70 -0.84 -9.83
C ILE A 341 -24.43 -2.19 -9.84
N ASN A 342 -23.72 -3.31 -9.62
CA ASN A 342 -24.32 -4.64 -9.50
C ASN A 342 -25.40 -4.67 -8.41
N MET A 343 -25.10 -4.11 -7.23
CA MET A 343 -26.03 -4.03 -6.10
C MET A 343 -27.29 -3.24 -6.47
N ILE A 344 -27.14 -2.05 -7.07
CA ILE A 344 -28.27 -1.20 -7.47
C ILE A 344 -29.16 -1.95 -8.46
N ILE A 345 -28.57 -2.51 -9.52
CA ILE A 345 -29.33 -3.25 -10.54
C ILE A 345 -30.02 -4.47 -9.92
N ARG A 346 -29.33 -5.18 -9.01
CA ARG A 346 -29.89 -6.32 -8.29
C ARG A 346 -31.11 -5.94 -7.47
N SER A 347 -31.00 -4.90 -6.66
CA SER A 347 -32.07 -4.39 -5.83
C SER A 347 -33.26 -3.92 -6.67
N LEU A 348 -33.02 -3.16 -7.74
CA LEU A 348 -34.09 -2.68 -8.62
C LEU A 348 -34.84 -3.83 -9.29
N TYR A 349 -34.12 -4.82 -9.82
CA TYR A 349 -34.73 -5.97 -10.47
C TYR A 349 -35.60 -6.78 -9.51
N LEU A 350 -35.07 -7.07 -8.31
CA LEU A 350 -35.80 -7.85 -7.30
C LEU A 350 -37.03 -7.11 -6.77
N MET A 351 -36.93 -5.79 -6.56
CA MET A 351 -38.07 -4.97 -6.13
C MET A 351 -39.19 -4.96 -7.18
N LEU A 352 -38.84 -4.87 -8.47
CA LEU A 352 -39.81 -4.85 -9.57
C LEU A 352 -40.36 -6.24 -9.93
N ASN A 353 -39.68 -7.31 -9.51
CA ASN A 353 -40.11 -8.70 -9.69
C ASN A 353 -40.37 -9.40 -8.34
N TYR A 354 -40.88 -8.64 -7.36
CA TYR A 354 -41.30 -9.14 -6.07
C TYR A 354 -42.59 -9.97 -6.22
N SER A 355 -42.46 -11.20 -6.70
CA SER A 355 -43.53 -12.21 -6.71
C SER A 355 -43.23 -13.30 -5.67
N GLU A 356 -44.20 -14.19 -5.39
CA GLU A 356 -44.05 -15.29 -4.41
C GLU A 356 -42.85 -16.23 -4.67
N LYS A 357 -42.19 -16.17 -5.84
CA LYS A 357 -41.01 -16.99 -6.17
C LYS A 357 -39.75 -16.14 -6.36
N ILE A 358 -39.39 -15.37 -5.33
CA ILE A 358 -38.18 -14.52 -5.25
C ILE A 358 -36.90 -15.29 -5.66
N SER A 359 -36.83 -16.59 -5.38
CA SER A 359 -35.67 -17.45 -5.70
C SER A 359 -35.38 -17.50 -7.21
N PHE A 360 -36.39 -17.65 -8.07
CA PHE A 360 -36.14 -17.67 -9.52
C PHE A 360 -35.76 -16.30 -10.07
N SER A 361 -36.38 -15.22 -9.55
CA SER A 361 -35.97 -13.85 -9.87
C SER A 361 -34.50 -13.60 -9.51
N LYS A 362 -34.01 -14.18 -8.40
CA LYS A 362 -32.60 -14.13 -8.00
C LYS A 362 -31.68 -14.80 -9.03
N VAL A 363 -32.03 -15.97 -9.56
CA VAL A 363 -31.23 -16.61 -10.64
C VAL A 363 -31.21 -15.76 -11.91
N LYS A 364 -32.35 -15.17 -12.29
CA LYS A 364 -32.45 -14.34 -13.51
C LYS A 364 -31.57 -13.08 -13.41
N ILE A 365 -31.56 -12.40 -12.27
CA ILE A 365 -30.75 -11.19 -12.09
C ILE A 365 -29.25 -11.48 -12.08
N GLU A 366 -28.79 -12.56 -11.45
CA GLU A 366 -27.36 -12.91 -11.50
C GLU A 366 -26.91 -13.23 -12.93
N LYS A 367 -27.78 -13.87 -13.71
CA LYS A 367 -27.54 -14.13 -15.13
C LYS A 367 -27.45 -12.83 -15.94
N ILE A 368 -28.32 -11.85 -15.68
CA ILE A 368 -28.26 -10.51 -16.28
C ILE A 368 -26.95 -9.81 -15.91
N LEU A 369 -26.58 -9.80 -14.64
CA LEU A 369 -25.34 -9.16 -14.15
C LEU A 369 -24.10 -9.83 -14.74
N LYS A 370 -24.07 -11.17 -14.81
CA LYS A 370 -22.99 -11.91 -15.46
C LYS A 370 -22.83 -11.51 -16.93
N VAL A 371 -23.91 -11.56 -17.71
CA VAL A 371 -23.85 -11.26 -19.15
C VAL A 371 -23.48 -9.80 -19.39
N SER A 372 -24.08 -8.87 -18.65
CA SER A 372 -23.78 -7.44 -18.78
C SER A 372 -22.34 -7.11 -18.41
N SER A 373 -21.80 -7.68 -17.33
CA SER A 373 -20.38 -7.52 -16.97
C SER A 373 -19.46 -8.10 -18.05
N ILE A 374 -19.73 -9.30 -18.57
CA ILE A 374 -18.94 -9.89 -19.66
C ILE A 374 -18.90 -8.97 -20.88
N ILE A 375 -20.06 -8.44 -21.30
CA ILE A 375 -20.13 -7.52 -22.44
C ILE A 375 -19.36 -6.23 -22.15
N ALA A 376 -19.57 -5.63 -20.97
CA ALA A 376 -18.94 -4.36 -20.60
C ALA A 376 -17.41 -4.48 -20.52
N GLU A 377 -16.88 -5.53 -19.88
CA GLU A 377 -15.43 -5.71 -19.75
C GLU A 377 -14.78 -6.11 -21.08
N SER A 378 -15.44 -6.97 -21.87
CA SER A 378 -14.96 -7.31 -23.23
C SER A 378 -14.91 -6.06 -24.11
N SER A 379 -15.88 -5.16 -23.97
CA SER A 379 -15.92 -3.88 -24.68
C SER A 379 -14.81 -2.94 -24.21
N ASN A 380 -14.54 -2.87 -22.90
CA ASN A 380 -13.41 -2.10 -22.35
C ASN A 380 -12.08 -2.59 -22.95
N VAL A 381 -11.83 -3.90 -22.94
CA VAL A 381 -10.63 -4.51 -23.54
C VAL A 381 -10.55 -4.18 -25.02
N GLY A 382 -11.66 -4.28 -25.76
CA GLY A 382 -11.73 -3.91 -27.18
C GLY A 382 -11.33 -2.46 -27.42
N VAL A 383 -11.82 -1.52 -26.60
CA VAL A 383 -11.45 -0.10 -26.69
C VAL A 383 -9.99 0.13 -26.36
N VAL A 384 -9.45 -0.54 -25.34
CA VAL A 384 -8.02 -0.46 -24.98
C VAL A 384 -7.14 -0.90 -26.15
N VAL A 385 -7.48 -2.02 -26.80
CA VAL A 385 -6.76 -2.54 -27.97
C VAL A 385 -6.86 -1.57 -29.16
N ALA A 386 -8.07 -1.08 -29.46
CA ALA A 386 -8.32 -0.17 -30.58
C ALA A 386 -7.59 1.17 -30.42
N THR A 387 -7.58 1.72 -29.20
CA THR A 387 -6.90 2.98 -28.87
C THR A 387 -5.41 2.83 -28.56
N ARG A 388 -4.92 1.59 -28.45
CA ARG A 388 -3.55 1.26 -28.02
C ARG A 388 -3.16 1.91 -26.70
N ASN A 389 -4.13 2.10 -25.80
CA ASN A 389 -3.92 2.76 -24.52
C ASN A 389 -4.30 1.88 -23.34
N ILE A 390 -3.32 1.14 -22.83
CA ILE A 390 -3.47 0.24 -21.68
C ILE A 390 -3.79 0.98 -20.37
N SER A 391 -3.57 2.30 -20.29
CA SER A 391 -3.95 3.10 -19.11
C SER A 391 -5.45 3.14 -18.86
N ARG A 392 -6.26 2.82 -19.88
CA ARG A 392 -7.73 2.83 -19.83
C ARG A 392 -8.35 1.48 -19.45
N LEU A 393 -7.53 0.48 -19.16
CA LEU A 393 -8.00 -0.83 -18.78
C LEU A 393 -8.71 -0.80 -17.42
N ASP A 394 -9.94 -1.31 -17.38
CA ASP A 394 -10.70 -1.45 -16.15
C ASP A 394 -10.37 -2.77 -15.44
N ILE A 395 -9.24 -2.79 -14.74
CA ILE A 395 -8.78 -3.98 -14.01
C ILE A 395 -9.75 -4.34 -12.89
N GLY A 396 -10.30 -3.34 -12.19
CA GLY A 396 -11.28 -3.60 -11.13
C GLY A 396 -12.60 -4.16 -11.66
N GLY A 397 -13.04 -3.70 -12.83
CA GLY A 397 -14.17 -4.25 -13.57
C GLY A 397 -13.96 -5.71 -13.97
N LEU A 398 -12.79 -6.06 -14.52
CA LEU A 398 -12.43 -7.45 -14.83
C LEU A 398 -12.48 -8.36 -13.59
N ILE A 399 -11.99 -7.87 -12.45
CA ILE A 399 -12.08 -8.61 -11.17
C ILE A 399 -13.54 -8.80 -10.75
N SER A 400 -14.35 -7.73 -10.81
CA SER A 400 -15.78 -7.79 -10.48
C SER A 400 -16.54 -8.73 -11.43
N MET A 401 -16.20 -8.78 -12.72
CA MET A 401 -16.76 -9.73 -13.68
C MET A 401 -16.47 -11.19 -13.28
N VAL A 402 -15.23 -11.50 -12.92
CA VAL A 402 -14.87 -12.87 -12.46
C VAL A 402 -15.62 -13.21 -11.18
N HIS A 403 -15.70 -12.28 -10.23
CA HIS A 403 -16.49 -12.44 -9.01
C HIS A 403 -17.97 -12.70 -9.32
N GLN A 404 -18.56 -11.95 -10.25
CA GLN A 404 -19.96 -12.09 -10.66
C GLN A 404 -20.24 -13.42 -11.39
N ILE A 405 -19.29 -13.93 -12.19
CA ILE A 405 -19.38 -15.26 -12.81
C ILE A 405 -19.44 -16.36 -11.73
N ALA A 406 -18.55 -16.29 -10.74
CA ALA A 406 -18.52 -17.26 -9.64
C ALA A 406 -19.79 -17.18 -8.78
N LEU A 407 -20.27 -15.96 -8.52
CA LEU A 407 -21.46 -15.71 -7.72
C LEU A 407 -22.74 -16.19 -8.41
N ASP A 408 -22.88 -15.99 -9.72
CA ASP A 408 -23.98 -16.55 -10.53
C ASP A 408 -24.00 -18.08 -10.49
N ALA A 409 -22.85 -18.73 -10.69
CA ALA A 409 -22.76 -20.19 -10.64
C ALA A 409 -23.17 -20.76 -9.26
N ARG A 410 -22.72 -20.12 -8.18
CA ARG A 410 -23.06 -20.52 -6.80
C ARG A 410 -24.56 -20.34 -6.53
N ILE A 411 -25.12 -19.18 -6.85
CA ILE A 411 -26.54 -18.89 -6.58
C ILE A 411 -27.45 -19.79 -7.41
N LYS A 412 -27.08 -20.07 -8.67
CA LYS A 412 -27.81 -21.03 -9.50
C LYS A 412 -27.83 -22.39 -8.81
N ALA A 413 -26.68 -22.93 -8.43
CA ALA A 413 -26.56 -24.25 -7.81
C ALA A 413 -27.33 -24.35 -6.47
N GLU A 414 -27.25 -23.32 -5.64
CA GLU A 414 -27.97 -23.26 -4.36
C GLU A 414 -29.50 -23.36 -4.56
N ILE A 415 -30.04 -22.58 -5.49
CA ILE A 415 -31.49 -22.51 -5.74
C ILE A 415 -31.97 -23.73 -6.54
N GLU A 416 -31.12 -24.28 -7.42
CA GLU A 416 -31.38 -25.52 -8.15
C GLU A 416 -31.49 -26.70 -7.18
N MET A 417 -30.58 -26.80 -6.20
CA MET A 417 -30.65 -27.83 -5.15
C MET A 417 -31.90 -27.69 -4.27
N GLU A 418 -32.23 -26.47 -3.86
CA GLU A 418 -33.46 -26.21 -3.09
C GLU A 418 -34.71 -26.62 -3.89
N PHE A 419 -34.74 -26.27 -5.19
CA PHE A 419 -35.84 -26.63 -6.08
C PHE A 419 -35.95 -28.16 -6.26
N ILE A 420 -34.84 -28.84 -6.52
CA ILE A 420 -34.79 -30.30 -6.66
C ILE A 420 -35.32 -30.98 -5.40
N ASN A 421 -34.84 -30.58 -4.22
CA ASN A 421 -35.28 -31.17 -2.95
C ASN A 421 -36.79 -30.99 -2.71
N ASN A 422 -37.33 -29.82 -3.07
CA ASN A 422 -38.76 -29.54 -2.92
C ASN A 422 -39.61 -30.38 -3.90
N GLU A 423 -39.21 -30.48 -5.17
CA GLU A 423 -39.95 -31.28 -6.16
C GLU A 423 -39.86 -32.79 -5.84
N PHE A 424 -38.70 -33.30 -5.43
CA PHE A 424 -38.56 -34.68 -4.94
C PHE A 424 -39.42 -34.94 -3.69
N GLY A 425 -39.44 -34.00 -2.74
CA GLY A 425 -40.29 -34.09 -1.55
C GLY A 425 -41.77 -34.20 -1.92
N ASN A 426 -42.23 -33.41 -2.89
CA ASN A 426 -43.60 -33.49 -3.39
C ASN A 426 -43.89 -34.85 -4.05
N ILE A 427 -43.00 -35.37 -4.91
CA ILE A 427 -43.16 -36.70 -5.52
C ILE A 427 -43.26 -37.81 -4.47
N LEU A 428 -42.53 -37.67 -3.36
CA LEU A 428 -42.59 -38.64 -2.25
C LEU A 428 -43.86 -38.49 -1.39
N MET A 429 -44.46 -37.28 -1.33
CA MET A 429 -45.55 -36.92 -0.40
C MET A 429 -46.94 -36.74 -1.05
N GLU A 430 -47.04 -36.59 -2.38
CA GLU A 430 -48.31 -36.30 -3.10
C GLU A 430 -49.38 -37.39 -3.01
N ASP A 431 -49.08 -38.57 -2.47
CA ASP A 431 -49.99 -39.72 -2.46
C ASP A 431 -50.05 -40.44 -1.09
N ILE A 432 -50.12 -39.67 0.02
CA ILE A 432 -50.66 -40.10 1.33
C ILE A 432 -52.03 -39.43 1.49
#